data_AF-A0A427DQ70-F1
#
_entry.id   AF-A0A427DQ70-F1
#
_cell.length_a   1.000
_cell.length_b   1.000
_cell.length_c   1.000
_cell.angle_alpha   90.00
_cell.angle_beta   90.00
_cell.angle_gamma   90.00
#
_symmetry.space_group_name_H-M   'P 1'
#
loop_
_entity.id
_entity.type
_entity.pdbx_description
1 polymer ?
#
loop_
_entity_poly.entity_id
_entity_poly.type
_entity_poly.pdbx_seq_one_letter_code
_entity_poly.pdbx_strand_id
1 'polypeptide(L)'
;MEWQYSRVDHLQPGACCLFCSRPLKSLKGIVISDGTREAYAGPNCAKKHLGAPEERLLDVARLAMLVVSDGDPLDEPPPVPAGDPAPQSGPEAIGGKASVARAPLPPLDSVVQYLRLRYEVMNGFKFQRSALLTEAYSSLQSGDLDETLRKRVAGTMRSAQANRTVFSERNIKHCIGLNFWIQEALNNTPKERASFLEAMASTLHSRWSLSRGQLEAINKWGANLRRRVHGFPHLDVGIFDGVIAPDFMLQKTKRDSKPGDGA
;
A
#
# COMPACT_ATOMS: atom_id res chain seq x y z
N MET A 1 -14.43 -5.80 25.96
CA MET A 1 -13.53 -5.58 24.81
C MET A 1 -14.26 -4.65 23.87
N GLU A 2 -13.68 -3.48 23.63
CA GLU A 2 -14.28 -2.42 22.84
C GLU A 2 -13.61 -2.39 21.46
N TRP A 3 -14.40 -2.38 20.40
CA TRP A 3 -13.89 -2.28 19.04
C TRP A 3 -13.37 -0.87 18.77
N GLN A 4 -12.22 -0.78 18.11
CA GLN A 4 -11.59 0.48 17.74
C GLN A 4 -11.31 0.53 16.24
N TYR A 5 -11.24 1.75 15.70
CA TYR A 5 -10.81 1.95 14.32
C TYR A 5 -9.35 1.50 14.16
N SER A 6 -9.08 0.63 13.18
CA SER A 6 -7.71 0.23 12.85
C SER A 6 -7.23 0.95 11.59
N ARG A 7 -7.81 0.64 10.42
CA ARG A 7 -7.34 1.16 9.13
C ARG A 7 -8.43 1.10 8.07
N VAL A 8 -8.14 1.59 6.87
CA VAL A 8 -8.91 1.29 5.66
C VAL A 8 -8.07 0.34 4.81
N ASP A 9 -8.67 -0.76 4.36
CA ASP A 9 -7.97 -1.83 3.64
C ASP A 9 -8.83 -2.39 2.50
N HIS A 10 -8.21 -3.14 1.59
CA HIS A 10 -8.92 -3.81 0.50
C HIS A 10 -9.86 -4.89 1.04
N LEU A 11 -11.11 -4.90 0.57
CA LEU A 11 -12.06 -5.91 1.01
C LEU A 11 -11.64 -7.29 0.52
N GLN A 12 -11.70 -8.26 1.43
CA GLN A 12 -11.57 -9.67 1.06
C GLN A 12 -12.87 -10.16 0.39
N PRO A 13 -12.80 -11.17 -0.50
CA PRO A 13 -13.99 -11.77 -1.09
C PRO A 13 -14.99 -12.22 -0.01
N GLY A 14 -16.26 -11.83 -0.17
CA GLY A 14 -17.30 -12.16 0.81
C GLY A 14 -17.26 -11.36 2.11
N ALA A 15 -16.47 -10.27 2.18
CA ALA A 15 -16.42 -9.42 3.37
C ALA A 15 -17.81 -8.88 3.75
N CYS A 16 -18.18 -9.09 5.01
CA CYS A 16 -19.42 -8.61 5.60
C CYS A 16 -19.14 -7.65 6.75
N CYS A 17 -20.06 -6.72 6.97
CA CYS A 17 -20.00 -5.82 8.11
C CYS A 17 -20.19 -6.61 9.42
N LEU A 18 -19.30 -6.45 10.39
CA LEU A 18 -19.40 -7.09 11.70
C LEU A 18 -20.74 -6.79 12.41
N PHE A 19 -21.19 -5.54 12.33
CA PHE A 19 -22.34 -5.08 13.14
C PHE A 19 -23.71 -5.42 12.54
N CYS A 20 -23.82 -5.57 11.22
CA CYS A 20 -25.11 -5.80 10.56
C CYS A 20 -25.12 -7.00 9.63
N SER A 21 -24.00 -7.72 9.52
CA SER A 21 -23.79 -8.91 8.69
C SER A 21 -24.08 -8.74 7.19
N ARG A 22 -24.34 -7.51 6.73
CA ARG A 22 -24.57 -7.23 5.31
C ARG A 22 -23.26 -7.31 4.53
N PRO A 23 -23.27 -7.85 3.30
CA PRO A 23 -22.12 -7.82 2.40
C PRO A 23 -21.66 -6.39 2.13
N LEU A 24 -20.36 -6.16 2.23
CA LEU A 24 -19.73 -4.90 1.87
C LEU A 24 -19.38 -4.94 0.37
N LYS A 25 -19.82 -3.91 -0.37
CA LYS A 25 -19.76 -3.89 -1.84
C LYS A 25 -18.69 -2.94 -2.42
N SER A 26 -18.00 -2.19 -1.57
CA SER A 26 -16.92 -1.29 -1.99
C SER A 26 -15.61 -2.06 -2.22
N LEU A 27 -14.66 -1.53 -2.98
CA LEU A 27 -13.34 -2.16 -3.14
C LEU A 27 -12.48 -2.11 -1.87
N LYS A 28 -12.81 -1.19 -0.95
CA LYS A 28 -12.14 -1.01 0.35
C LYS A 28 -13.13 -0.93 1.50
N GLY A 29 -12.73 -1.33 2.68
CA GLY A 29 -13.54 -1.32 3.90
C GLY A 29 -12.78 -0.75 5.10
N ILE A 30 -13.53 -0.34 6.11
CA ILE A 30 -12.96 0.05 7.39
C ILE A 30 -12.67 -1.22 8.18
N VAL A 31 -11.41 -1.42 8.51
CA VAL A 31 -10.97 -2.47 9.45
C VAL A 31 -11.07 -1.91 10.85
N ILE A 32 -11.71 -2.67 11.73
CA ILE A 32 -11.79 -2.44 13.17
C ILE A 32 -11.09 -3.59 13.90
N SER A 33 -10.54 -3.31 15.08
CA SER A 33 -9.85 -4.28 15.92
C SER A 33 -10.32 -4.20 17.36
N ASP A 34 -10.35 -5.35 18.05
CA ASP A 34 -10.53 -5.44 19.51
C ASP A 34 -9.22 -5.74 20.25
N GLY A 35 -8.08 -5.66 19.54
CA GLY A 35 -6.74 -6.01 20.02
C GLY A 35 -6.35 -7.48 19.76
N THR A 36 -7.32 -8.36 19.49
CA THR A 36 -7.08 -9.78 19.23
C THR A 36 -7.54 -10.22 17.84
N ARG A 37 -8.60 -9.59 17.34
CA ARG A 37 -9.26 -9.93 16.09
C ARG A 37 -9.49 -8.67 15.28
N GLU A 38 -9.44 -8.84 13.96
CA GLU A 38 -9.82 -7.80 13.01
C GLU A 38 -11.11 -8.18 12.30
N ALA A 39 -11.94 -7.18 12.01
CA ALA A 39 -13.17 -7.34 11.24
C ALA A 39 -13.42 -6.11 10.36
N TYR A 40 -14.30 -6.26 9.37
CA TYR A 40 -14.74 -5.13 8.56
C TYR A 40 -16.01 -4.50 9.13
N ALA A 41 -16.13 -3.18 9.03
CA ALA A 41 -17.35 -2.45 9.30
C ALA A 41 -17.70 -1.52 8.14
N GLY A 42 -18.99 -1.46 7.81
CA GLY A 42 -19.49 -0.44 6.89
C GLY A 42 -19.39 0.96 7.53
N PRO A 43 -19.18 2.04 6.76
CA PRO A 43 -18.88 3.38 7.29
C PRO A 43 -19.96 3.89 8.26
N ASN A 44 -21.23 3.68 7.94
CA ASN A 44 -22.35 4.08 8.80
C ASN A 44 -22.41 3.24 10.09
N CYS A 45 -22.11 1.93 10.01
CA CYS A 45 -22.10 1.06 11.18
C CYS A 45 -20.91 1.41 12.08
N ALA A 46 -19.72 1.60 11.51
CA ALA A 46 -18.54 2.02 12.26
C ALA A 46 -18.83 3.33 13.01
N LYS A 47 -19.36 4.35 12.31
CA LYS A 47 -19.70 5.63 12.95
C LYS A 47 -20.74 5.49 14.06
N LYS A 48 -21.74 4.63 13.86
CA LYS A 48 -22.81 4.40 14.85
C LYS A 48 -22.29 3.71 16.12
N HIS A 49 -21.36 2.77 15.97
CA HIS A 49 -20.92 1.92 17.08
C HIS A 49 -19.62 2.39 17.75
N LEU A 50 -18.73 3.06 17.01
CA LEU A 50 -17.43 3.54 17.51
C LEU A 50 -17.34 5.07 17.62
N GLY A 51 -18.38 5.81 17.18
CA GLY A 51 -18.31 7.26 17.07
C GLY A 51 -17.52 7.75 15.84
N ALA A 52 -17.15 9.02 15.82
CA ALA A 52 -16.31 9.55 14.75
C ALA A 52 -14.83 9.30 15.09
N PRO A 53 -13.98 8.92 14.12
CA PRO A 53 -12.56 8.78 14.37
C PRO A 53 -11.95 10.15 14.71
N GLU A 54 -11.00 10.15 15.64
CA GLU A 54 -10.31 11.36 16.11
C GLU A 54 -9.28 11.87 15.10
N GLU A 55 -8.67 10.95 14.36
CA GLU A 55 -7.68 11.21 13.31
C GLU A 55 -8.03 10.50 11.99
N ARG A 56 -7.30 10.82 10.92
CA ARG A 56 -7.43 10.09 9.67
C ARG A 56 -6.92 8.66 9.84
N LEU A 57 -7.70 7.70 9.35
CA LEU A 57 -7.28 6.31 9.31
C LEU A 57 -6.16 6.09 8.30
N LEU A 58 -5.26 5.16 8.61
CA LEU A 58 -4.30 4.64 7.65
C LEU A 58 -5.04 3.99 6.47
N ASP A 59 -4.97 4.58 5.29
CA ASP A 59 -5.59 4.03 4.08
C ASP A 59 -4.58 3.18 3.30
N VAL A 60 -4.51 1.88 3.66
CA VAL A 60 -3.64 0.90 3.00
C VAL A 60 -4.11 0.66 1.57
N ALA A 61 -5.42 0.65 1.35
CA ALA A 61 -5.99 0.43 0.02
C ALA A 61 -5.55 1.51 -1.00
N ARG A 62 -5.35 2.75 -0.53
CA ARG A 62 -4.84 3.84 -1.37
C ARG A 62 -3.38 3.64 -1.78
N LEU A 63 -2.58 2.86 -1.06
CA LEU A 63 -1.17 2.64 -1.39
C LEU A 63 -0.99 1.90 -2.72
N ALA A 64 -1.95 1.05 -3.11
CA ALA A 64 -1.98 0.42 -4.42
C ALA A 64 -1.97 1.42 -5.58
N MET A 65 -2.53 2.62 -5.39
CA MET A 65 -2.57 3.65 -6.43
C MET A 65 -1.24 4.38 -6.60
N LEU A 66 -0.33 4.30 -5.63
CA LEU A 66 0.96 5.01 -5.67
C LEU A 66 1.96 4.39 -6.65
N VAL A 67 1.63 3.21 -7.21
CA VAL A 67 2.50 2.47 -8.12
C VAL A 67 1.89 2.29 -9.51
N VAL A 68 0.79 2.98 -9.77
CA VAL A 68 0.10 2.98 -11.07
C VAL A 68 0.65 4.12 -11.91
N SER A 69 0.94 3.85 -13.18
CA SER A 69 1.29 4.91 -14.13
C SER A 69 0.07 5.76 -14.44
N ASP A 70 0.25 7.09 -14.48
CA ASP A 70 -0.79 8.06 -14.87
C ASP A 70 -1.14 8.02 -16.38
N GLY A 71 -0.79 6.96 -17.11
CA GLY A 71 -1.00 6.84 -18.54
C GLY A 71 -1.48 5.47 -18.95
N ASP A 72 -2.66 5.42 -19.58
CA ASP A 72 -3.01 4.34 -20.49
C ASP A 72 -2.29 4.55 -21.83
N PRO A 73 -1.58 3.54 -22.37
CA PRO A 73 -1.14 3.56 -23.77
C PRO A 73 -2.23 3.07 -24.75
N LEU A 74 -3.51 2.98 -24.35
CA LEU A 74 -4.56 2.39 -25.20
C LEU A 74 -5.94 3.02 -24.92
N ASP A 75 -6.12 4.27 -25.33
CA ASP A 75 -7.37 4.80 -25.89
C ASP A 75 -7.08 6.18 -26.47
N GLU A 76 -6.22 6.23 -27.49
CA GLU A 76 -6.18 7.38 -28.40
C GLU A 76 -7.21 7.09 -29.50
N PRO A 77 -8.42 7.68 -29.47
CA PRO A 77 -9.30 7.62 -30.62
C PRO A 77 -8.60 8.31 -31.80
N PRO A 78 -8.79 7.85 -33.05
CA PRO A 78 -8.09 8.41 -34.20
C PRO A 78 -8.34 9.93 -34.30
N PRO A 79 -7.37 10.70 -34.83
CA PRO A 79 -7.46 12.15 -34.88
C PRO A 79 -8.67 12.57 -35.70
N VAL A 80 -9.63 13.21 -35.05
CA VAL A 80 -10.75 13.89 -35.71
C VAL A 80 -10.19 15.16 -36.36
N PRO A 81 -10.43 15.40 -37.66
CA PRO A 81 -9.87 16.56 -38.34
C PRO A 81 -10.42 17.87 -37.77
N ALA A 82 -9.53 18.86 -37.71
CA ALA A 82 -9.75 20.20 -37.16
C ALA A 82 -10.98 20.91 -37.76
N GLY A 83 -11.86 21.41 -36.88
CA GLY A 83 -12.91 22.36 -37.18
C GLY A 83 -13.01 23.40 -36.06
N ASP A 84 -12.96 24.67 -36.46
CA ASP A 84 -12.82 25.91 -35.69
C ASP A 84 -13.99 26.28 -34.72
N PRO A 85 -13.86 27.35 -33.88
CA PRO A 85 -14.39 27.38 -32.51
C PRO A 85 -15.65 28.25 -32.21
N ALA A 86 -16.26 27.93 -31.05
CA ALA A 86 -17.06 28.77 -30.10
C ALA A 86 -18.52 29.15 -30.45
N PRO A 87 -19.36 29.75 -29.54
CA PRO A 87 -19.31 29.94 -28.06
C PRO A 87 -20.65 29.67 -27.26
N GLN A 88 -20.56 29.62 -25.90
CA GLN A 88 -21.53 30.06 -24.84
C GLN A 88 -23.00 29.52 -24.85
N SER A 89 -23.81 29.37 -23.79
CA SER A 89 -23.87 29.71 -22.36
C SER A 89 -25.18 29.08 -21.80
N GLY A 90 -25.33 28.90 -20.47
CA GLY A 90 -26.64 28.62 -19.86
C GLY A 90 -26.62 27.78 -18.57
N PRO A 91 -27.00 28.33 -17.40
CA PRO A 91 -26.90 27.68 -16.09
C PRO A 91 -28.25 27.12 -15.61
N GLU A 92 -28.27 25.96 -14.94
CA GLU A 92 -29.33 25.64 -13.98
C GLU A 92 -28.74 24.92 -12.75
N ALA A 93 -28.76 25.66 -11.65
CA ALA A 93 -28.43 25.18 -10.32
C ALA A 93 -29.68 24.55 -9.69
N ILE A 94 -29.57 23.29 -9.24
CA ILE A 94 -30.52 22.69 -8.31
C ILE A 94 -29.77 22.27 -7.05
N GLY A 95 -29.87 23.14 -6.03
CA GLY A 95 -30.17 22.75 -4.65
C GLY A 95 -29.33 21.65 -3.98
N GLY A 96 -28.01 21.77 -3.97
CA GLY A 96 -27.18 21.03 -3.02
C GLY A 96 -27.15 21.77 -1.68
N LYS A 97 -27.80 21.23 -0.63
CA LYS A 97 -27.57 21.68 0.76
C LYS A 97 -26.06 21.75 0.98
N ALA A 98 -25.55 22.95 1.27
CA ALA A 98 -24.16 23.16 1.63
C ALA A 98 -23.80 22.18 2.75
N SER A 99 -23.01 21.16 2.43
CA SER A 99 -22.40 20.33 3.46
C SER A 99 -21.55 21.29 4.28
N VAL A 100 -21.91 21.50 5.54
CA VAL A 100 -21.03 22.17 6.51
C VAL A 100 -19.69 21.48 6.37
N ALA A 101 -18.72 22.17 5.78
CA ALA A 101 -17.41 21.64 5.47
C ALA A 101 -16.73 21.38 6.81
N ARG A 102 -16.91 20.17 7.33
CA ARG A 102 -16.25 19.72 8.55
C ARG A 102 -14.76 19.86 8.29
N ALA A 103 -14.07 20.58 9.17
CA ALA A 103 -12.62 20.70 9.11
C ALA A 103 -12.03 19.28 8.92
N PRO A 104 -11.13 19.08 7.95
CA PRO A 104 -10.60 17.77 7.67
C PRO A 104 -9.93 17.23 8.93
N LEU A 105 -10.18 15.95 9.27
CA LEU A 105 -9.56 15.30 10.43
C LEU A 105 -8.04 15.50 10.39
N PRO A 106 -7.40 15.63 11.57
CA PRO A 106 -5.95 15.77 11.66
C PRO A 106 -5.26 14.60 10.95
N PRO A 107 -4.11 14.85 10.29
CA PRO A 107 -3.36 13.80 9.64
C PRO A 107 -2.90 12.76 10.67
N LEU A 108 -2.84 11.50 10.25
CA LEU A 108 -2.24 10.44 11.04
C LEU A 108 -0.79 10.81 11.36
N ASP A 109 -0.38 10.56 12.60
CA ASP A 109 1.00 10.71 13.02
C ASP A 109 1.95 9.87 12.13
N SER A 110 2.95 10.51 11.53
CA SER A 110 3.83 9.84 10.56
C SER A 110 4.70 8.74 11.16
N VAL A 111 5.08 8.85 12.44
CA VAL A 111 5.85 7.82 13.14
C VAL A 111 4.96 6.61 13.42
N VAL A 112 3.73 6.87 13.90
CA VAL A 112 2.73 5.81 14.10
C VAL A 112 2.41 5.12 12.77
N GLN A 113 2.17 5.89 11.71
CA GLN A 113 1.95 5.37 10.36
C GLN A 113 3.10 4.47 9.92
N TYR A 114 4.35 4.94 10.07
CA TYR A 114 5.53 4.17 9.69
C TYR A 114 5.62 2.84 10.44
N LEU A 115 5.41 2.86 11.76
CA LEU A 115 5.41 1.65 12.59
C LEU A 115 4.32 0.68 12.15
N ARG A 116 3.09 1.15 11.97
CA ARG A 116 1.95 0.31 11.57
C ARG A 116 2.15 -0.30 10.19
N LEU A 117 2.65 0.46 9.22
CA LEU A 117 3.00 -0.10 7.90
C LEU A 117 4.04 -1.22 8.03
N ARG A 118 5.09 -1.01 8.82
CA ARG A 118 6.16 -2.00 9.03
C ARG A 118 5.73 -3.24 9.81
N TYR A 119 4.83 -3.10 10.79
CA TYR A 119 4.42 -4.19 11.68
C TYR A 119 3.21 -4.97 11.21
N GLU A 120 2.18 -4.25 10.76
CA GLU A 120 0.87 -4.80 10.45
C GLU A 120 0.76 -5.15 8.96
N VAL A 121 1.31 -4.30 8.07
CA VAL A 121 1.02 -4.39 6.63
C VAL A 121 2.13 -5.11 5.86
N MET A 122 3.40 -4.89 6.20
CA MET A 122 4.53 -5.48 5.48
C MET A 122 4.85 -6.92 5.91
N ASN A 123 3.88 -7.68 6.41
CA ASN A 123 4.13 -9.04 6.86
C ASN A 123 4.68 -9.95 5.73
N GLY A 124 5.73 -10.72 6.02
CA GLY A 124 6.45 -11.56 5.06
C GLY A 124 7.70 -10.90 4.45
N PHE A 125 7.87 -9.58 4.58
CA PHE A 125 9.07 -8.90 4.09
C PHE A 125 10.27 -9.14 5.03
N LYS A 126 11.43 -9.49 4.47
CA LYS A 126 12.66 -9.63 5.26
C LYS A 126 13.02 -8.29 5.89
N PHE A 127 13.50 -8.28 7.14
CA PHE A 127 13.87 -7.06 7.87
C PHE A 127 12.73 -6.05 8.09
N GLN A 128 11.46 -6.44 7.90
CA GLN A 128 10.30 -5.58 8.18
C GLN A 128 10.30 -5.05 9.62
N ARG A 129 10.84 -5.83 10.56
CA ARG A 129 10.95 -5.51 11.97
C ARG A 129 12.41 -5.39 12.37
N SER A 130 12.71 -4.45 13.25
CA SER A 130 14.00 -4.31 13.93
C SER A 130 13.75 -4.27 15.44
N ALA A 131 14.79 -4.46 16.26
CA ALA A 131 14.65 -4.40 17.72
C ALA A 131 13.99 -3.07 18.17
N LEU A 132 14.46 -1.94 17.62
CA LEU A 132 13.89 -0.62 17.89
C LEU A 132 12.41 -0.53 17.52
N LEU A 133 12.03 -0.99 16.32
CA LEU A 133 10.64 -0.91 15.91
C LEU A 133 9.75 -1.87 16.71
N THR A 134 10.31 -2.97 17.23
CA THR A 134 9.55 -3.94 18.06
C THR A 134 9.24 -3.32 19.39
N GLU A 135 10.24 -2.70 20.02
CA GLU A 135 10.08 -1.97 21.27
C GLU A 135 9.05 -0.82 21.10
N ALA A 136 9.18 -0.03 20.05
CA ALA A 136 8.25 1.07 19.75
C ALA A 136 6.82 0.59 19.47
N TYR A 137 6.64 -0.48 18.72
CA TYR A 137 5.31 -1.01 18.43
C TYR A 137 4.66 -1.62 19.68
N SER A 138 5.42 -2.31 20.53
CA SER A 138 4.91 -2.81 21.82
C SER A 138 4.48 -1.68 22.76
N SER A 139 5.24 -0.57 22.79
CA SER A 139 4.83 0.65 23.52
C SER A 139 3.49 1.18 22.99
N LEU A 140 3.36 1.31 21.66
CA LEU A 140 2.13 1.77 21.02
C LEU A 140 0.93 0.85 21.34
N GLN A 141 1.12 -0.47 21.34
CA GLN A 141 0.05 -1.43 21.69
C GLN A 141 -0.39 -1.34 23.15
N SER A 142 0.48 -0.83 24.04
CA SER A 142 0.18 -0.69 25.47
C SER A 142 -0.56 0.62 25.80
N GLY A 143 -0.78 1.48 24.81
CA GLY A 143 -1.46 2.77 24.96
C GLY A 143 -0.85 3.81 24.04
N ASP A 144 0.22 4.46 24.50
CA ASP A 144 0.91 5.51 23.77
C ASP A 144 2.34 5.12 23.41
N LEU A 145 2.80 5.67 22.27
CA LEU A 145 4.20 5.56 21.87
C LEU A 145 5.07 6.47 22.75
N ASP A 146 5.96 5.86 23.53
CA ASP A 146 6.97 6.57 24.34
C ASP A 146 7.73 7.61 23.51
N GLU A 147 7.92 8.80 24.07
CA GLU A 147 8.47 9.95 23.36
C GLU A 147 9.96 9.74 22.99
N THR A 148 10.71 8.97 23.78
CA THR A 148 12.10 8.65 23.46
C THR A 148 12.15 7.68 22.28
N LEU A 149 11.32 6.64 22.28
CA LEU A 149 11.15 5.72 21.15
C LEU A 149 10.66 6.45 19.90
N ARG A 150 9.68 7.34 20.04
CA ARG A 150 9.17 8.19 18.95
C ARG A 150 10.30 8.98 18.28
N LYS A 151 11.12 9.69 19.07
CA LYS A 151 12.26 10.47 18.55
C LYS A 151 13.29 9.59 17.85
N ARG A 152 13.58 8.40 18.40
CA ARG A 152 14.51 7.42 17.79
C ARG A 152 13.98 6.92 16.45
N VAL A 153 12.72 6.49 16.39
CA VAL A 153 12.08 6.04 15.13
C VAL A 153 12.04 7.16 14.11
N ALA A 154 11.65 8.38 14.51
CA ALA A 154 11.66 9.54 13.64
C ALA A 154 13.07 9.85 13.10
N GLY A 155 14.11 9.66 13.91
CA GLY A 155 15.51 9.74 13.49
C GLY A 155 15.87 8.71 12.42
N THR A 156 15.46 7.44 12.62
CA THR A 156 15.64 6.38 11.62
C THR A 156 14.91 6.69 10.31
N MET A 157 13.67 7.18 10.38
CA MET A 157 12.89 7.58 9.20
C MET A 157 13.59 8.70 8.42
N ARG A 158 14.06 9.76 9.11
CA ARG A 158 14.80 10.86 8.48
C ARG A 158 16.08 10.37 7.81
N SER A 159 16.85 9.52 8.49
CA SER A 159 18.07 8.94 7.92
C SER A 159 17.76 8.08 6.69
N ALA A 160 16.74 7.23 6.75
CA ALA A 160 16.33 6.40 5.62
C ALA A 160 15.87 7.24 4.42
N GLN A 161 15.14 8.33 4.66
CA GLN A 161 14.73 9.27 3.62
C GLN A 161 15.92 10.00 3.00
N ALA A 162 16.81 10.56 3.83
CA ALA A 162 17.98 11.30 3.37
C ALA A 162 18.92 10.44 2.52
N ASN A 163 19.12 9.19 2.94
CA ASN A 163 19.97 8.22 2.25
C ASN A 163 19.23 7.42 1.17
N ARG A 164 17.96 7.76 0.89
CA ARG A 164 17.09 7.07 -0.09
C ARG A 164 17.08 5.56 0.05
N THR A 165 17.11 5.06 1.29
CA THR A 165 17.20 3.62 1.50
C THR A 165 15.86 2.93 1.22
N VAL A 166 15.91 1.61 1.05
CA VAL A 166 14.71 0.76 0.97
C VAL A 166 13.76 0.91 2.17
N PHE A 167 14.23 1.45 3.30
CA PHE A 167 13.41 1.66 4.49
C PHE A 167 12.77 3.05 4.57
N SER A 168 12.94 3.89 3.56
CA SER A 168 12.23 5.17 3.48
C SER A 168 10.71 4.95 3.42
N GLU A 169 9.95 5.86 4.00
CA GLU A 169 8.48 5.77 4.04
C GLU A 169 7.88 5.71 2.62
N ARG A 170 8.44 6.47 1.67
CA ARG A 170 8.07 6.40 0.25
C ARG A 170 8.22 4.98 -0.30
N ASN A 171 9.39 4.37 -0.11
CA ASN A 171 9.66 3.03 -0.64
C ASN A 171 8.77 1.96 0.01
N ILE A 172 8.52 2.07 1.32
CA ILE A 172 7.58 1.20 2.04
C ILE A 172 6.19 1.24 1.41
N LYS A 173 5.66 2.44 1.17
CA LYS A 173 4.35 2.62 0.55
C LYS A 173 4.30 2.01 -0.86
N HIS A 174 5.36 2.18 -1.65
CA HIS A 174 5.48 1.56 -2.97
C HIS A 174 5.54 0.03 -2.88
N CYS A 175 6.33 -0.53 -1.95
CA CYS A 175 6.41 -1.98 -1.75
C CYS A 175 5.05 -2.59 -1.40
N ILE A 176 4.29 -1.93 -0.53
CA ILE A 176 2.94 -2.39 -0.14
C ILE A 176 1.99 -2.33 -1.34
N GLY A 177 1.96 -1.20 -2.06
CA GLY A 177 1.10 -1.03 -3.22
C GLY A 177 1.42 -2.03 -4.34
N LEU A 178 2.70 -2.25 -4.63
CA LEU A 178 3.13 -3.22 -5.62
C LEU A 178 2.84 -4.67 -5.18
N ASN A 179 3.05 -4.99 -3.90
CA ASN A 179 2.74 -6.31 -3.38
C ASN A 179 1.25 -6.63 -3.56
N PHE A 180 0.35 -5.67 -3.30
CA PHE A 180 -1.07 -5.83 -3.56
C PHE A 180 -1.34 -6.26 -5.01
N TRP A 181 -0.80 -5.54 -6.00
CA TRP A 181 -1.01 -5.89 -7.40
C TRP A 181 -0.39 -7.23 -7.80
N ILE A 182 0.78 -7.60 -7.24
CA ILE A 182 1.37 -8.92 -7.48
C ILE A 182 0.47 -10.03 -6.91
N GLN A 183 -0.08 -9.84 -5.69
CA GLN A 183 -1.02 -10.81 -5.12
C GLN A 183 -2.32 -10.89 -5.91
N GLU A 184 -2.84 -9.76 -6.39
CA GLU A 184 -4.03 -9.74 -7.25
C GLU A 184 -3.79 -10.50 -8.56
N ALA A 185 -2.60 -10.34 -9.16
CA ALA A 185 -2.21 -11.11 -10.33
C ALA A 185 -2.10 -12.61 -10.03
N LEU A 186 -1.51 -12.99 -8.90
CA LEU A 186 -1.39 -14.38 -8.46
C LEU A 186 -2.77 -15.04 -8.26
N ASN A 187 -3.71 -14.34 -7.60
CA ASN A 187 -5.06 -14.84 -7.35
C ASN A 187 -5.86 -15.10 -8.63
N ASN A 188 -5.53 -14.40 -9.71
CA ASN A 188 -6.19 -14.53 -11.02
C ASN A 188 -5.37 -15.36 -12.03
N THR A 189 -4.29 -16.02 -11.58
CA THR A 189 -3.40 -16.84 -12.40
C THR A 189 -3.46 -18.31 -11.99
N PRO A 190 -3.64 -19.25 -12.94
CA PRO A 190 -3.49 -20.67 -12.66
C PRO A 190 -2.10 -20.99 -12.09
N LYS A 191 -2.04 -21.88 -11.09
CA LYS A 191 -0.80 -22.16 -10.33
C LYS A 191 0.37 -22.56 -11.22
N GLU A 192 0.11 -23.26 -12.32
CA GLU A 192 1.12 -23.72 -13.28
C GLU A 192 1.86 -22.57 -13.99
N ARG A 193 1.26 -21.38 -14.01
CA ARG A 193 1.81 -20.17 -14.64
C ARG A 193 2.20 -19.09 -13.63
N ALA A 194 2.05 -19.35 -12.34
CA ALA A 194 2.26 -18.38 -11.26
C ALA A 194 3.74 -18.18 -10.89
N SER A 195 4.62 -19.13 -11.24
CA SER A 195 6.04 -19.14 -10.82
C SER A 195 6.80 -17.83 -11.10
N PHE A 196 6.53 -17.18 -12.22
CA PHE A 196 7.10 -15.87 -12.53
C PHE A 196 6.69 -14.79 -11.50
N LEU A 197 5.40 -14.68 -11.20
CA LEU A 197 4.86 -13.70 -10.25
C LEU A 197 5.30 -14.04 -8.81
N GLU A 198 5.37 -15.32 -8.46
CA GLU A 198 5.91 -15.77 -7.18
C GLU A 198 7.37 -15.36 -7.01
N ALA A 199 8.18 -15.49 -8.05
CA ALA A 199 9.56 -15.01 -8.05
C ALA A 199 9.66 -13.49 -7.89
N MET A 200 8.75 -12.72 -8.52
CA MET A 200 8.68 -11.27 -8.34
C MET A 200 8.25 -10.89 -6.91
N ALA A 201 7.24 -11.56 -6.35
CA ALA A 201 6.82 -11.36 -4.96
C ALA A 201 7.95 -11.65 -3.97
N SER A 202 8.63 -12.79 -4.14
CA SER A 202 9.78 -13.19 -3.32
C SER A 202 10.94 -12.18 -3.44
N THR A 203 11.20 -11.68 -4.64
CA THR A 203 12.21 -10.63 -4.84
C THR A 203 11.82 -9.36 -4.12
N LEU A 204 10.58 -8.90 -4.26
CA LEU A 204 10.08 -7.70 -3.58
C LEU A 204 10.16 -7.85 -2.05
N HIS A 205 9.76 -8.99 -1.50
CA HIS A 205 9.78 -9.27 -0.05
C HIS A 205 11.20 -9.33 0.52
N SER A 206 12.17 -9.76 -0.28
CA SER A 206 13.56 -9.91 0.17
C SER A 206 14.42 -8.67 -0.07
N ARG A 207 14.22 -7.98 -1.20
CA ARG A 207 15.05 -6.83 -1.63
C ARG A 207 14.39 -5.48 -1.44
N TRP A 208 13.09 -5.43 -1.18
CA TRP A 208 12.33 -4.19 -0.99
C TRP A 208 12.36 -3.24 -2.19
N SER A 209 12.57 -3.80 -3.37
CA SER A 209 12.50 -3.12 -4.65
C SER A 209 12.51 -4.16 -5.77
N LEU A 210 12.03 -3.74 -6.94
CA LEU A 210 12.22 -4.44 -8.22
C LEU A 210 12.95 -3.49 -9.17
N SER A 211 13.72 -4.04 -10.11
CA SER A 211 14.33 -3.25 -11.17
C SER A 211 13.29 -2.80 -12.21
N ARG A 212 13.63 -1.78 -13.01
CA ARG A 212 12.78 -1.32 -14.13
C ARG A 212 12.41 -2.48 -15.06
N GLY A 213 13.38 -3.29 -15.45
CA GLY A 213 13.14 -4.47 -16.30
C GLY A 213 12.24 -5.54 -15.67
N GLN A 214 12.26 -5.69 -14.34
CA GLN A 214 11.31 -6.57 -13.64
C GLN A 214 9.89 -6.01 -13.68
N LEU A 215 9.72 -4.70 -13.48
CA LEU A 215 8.42 -4.03 -13.59
C LEU A 215 7.87 -4.05 -15.02
N GLU A 216 8.72 -3.84 -16.02
CA GLU A 216 8.39 -4.01 -17.44
C GLU A 216 7.93 -5.43 -17.75
N ALA A 217 8.63 -6.44 -17.21
CA ALA A 217 8.24 -7.84 -17.37
C ALA A 217 6.88 -8.14 -16.71
N ILE A 218 6.60 -7.58 -15.52
CA ILE A 218 5.29 -7.68 -14.87
C ILE A 218 4.22 -7.00 -15.73
N ASN A 219 4.48 -5.80 -16.26
CA ASN A 219 3.54 -5.10 -17.13
C ASN A 219 3.25 -5.87 -18.42
N LYS A 220 4.27 -6.46 -19.04
CA LYS A 220 4.12 -7.30 -20.23
C LYS A 220 3.30 -8.56 -19.90
N TRP A 221 3.62 -9.21 -18.79
CA TRP A 221 2.85 -10.36 -18.31
C TRP A 221 1.38 -9.98 -18.05
N GLY A 222 1.15 -8.83 -17.41
CA GLY A 222 -0.16 -8.30 -17.03
C GLY A 222 -1.02 -7.86 -18.22
N ALA A 223 -0.47 -7.70 -19.43
CA ALA A 223 -1.25 -7.31 -20.62
C ALA A 223 -2.40 -8.29 -20.91
N ASN A 224 -2.20 -9.59 -20.68
CA ASN A 224 -3.27 -10.58 -20.81
C ASN A 224 -4.24 -10.55 -19.63
N LEU A 225 -3.76 -10.24 -18.43
CA LEU A 225 -4.58 -10.16 -17.23
C LEU A 225 -5.55 -8.98 -17.30
N ARG A 226 -5.11 -7.82 -17.80
CA ARG A 226 -5.93 -6.61 -17.97
C ARG A 226 -7.16 -6.82 -18.84
N ARG A 227 -7.11 -7.78 -19.77
CA ARG A 227 -8.27 -8.16 -20.60
C ARG A 227 -9.33 -8.97 -19.86
N ARG A 228 -8.96 -9.59 -18.73
CA ARG A 228 -9.81 -10.51 -17.96
C ARG A 228 -10.24 -9.92 -16.62
N VAL A 229 -9.38 -9.14 -15.99
CA VAL A 229 -9.58 -8.51 -14.69
C VAL A 229 -9.67 -7.01 -14.91
N HIS A 230 -10.89 -6.50 -14.95
CA HIS A 230 -11.14 -5.06 -15.02
C HIS A 230 -10.53 -4.39 -13.79
N GLY A 231 -9.59 -3.47 -14.02
CA GLY A 231 -8.94 -2.70 -12.95
C GLY A 231 -7.51 -3.12 -12.61
N PHE A 232 -6.94 -4.15 -13.23
CA PHE A 232 -5.49 -4.39 -13.11
C PHE A 232 -4.73 -3.27 -13.85
N PRO A 233 -3.83 -2.52 -13.20
CA PRO A 233 -3.25 -1.31 -13.78
C PRO A 233 -2.04 -1.61 -14.67
N HIS A 234 -1.57 -0.57 -15.36
CA HIS A 234 -0.18 -0.47 -15.77
C HIS A 234 0.64 0.08 -14.60
N LEU A 235 1.72 -0.62 -14.23
CA LEU A 235 2.56 -0.25 -13.10
C LEU A 235 3.65 0.73 -13.53
N ASP A 236 3.95 1.72 -12.71
CA ASP A 236 5.05 2.65 -12.97
C ASP A 236 6.39 1.94 -12.78
N VAL A 237 7.18 1.91 -13.85
CA VAL A 237 8.49 1.24 -13.90
C VAL A 237 9.58 2.00 -13.15
N GLY A 238 9.36 3.28 -12.82
CA GLY A 238 10.31 4.17 -12.13
C GLY A 238 10.09 4.29 -10.62
N ILE A 239 9.11 3.57 -10.03
CA ILE A 239 8.74 3.72 -8.61
C ILE A 239 9.89 3.46 -7.61
N PHE A 240 10.90 2.69 -8.03
CA PHE A 240 12.07 2.34 -7.21
C PHE A 240 13.36 3.03 -7.66
N ASP A 241 13.28 3.99 -8.58
CA ASP A 241 14.46 4.67 -9.10
C ASP A 241 15.19 5.41 -7.97
N GLY A 242 16.50 5.16 -7.86
CA GLY A 242 17.36 5.75 -6.84
C GLY A 242 17.19 5.18 -5.42
N VAL A 243 16.42 4.11 -5.24
CA VAL A 243 16.31 3.41 -3.95
C VAL A 243 17.58 2.58 -3.70
N ILE A 244 18.16 2.73 -2.51
CA ILE A 244 19.43 2.12 -2.13
C ILE A 244 19.21 1.03 -1.08
N ALA A 245 19.71 -0.18 -1.33
CA ALA A 245 19.76 -1.24 -0.34
C ALA A 245 20.97 -1.02 0.60
N PRO A 246 20.79 -1.01 1.93
CA PRO A 246 21.92 -0.93 2.87
C PRO A 246 22.88 -2.11 2.73
N ASP A 247 24.17 -1.89 3.01
CA ASP A 247 25.24 -2.88 2.83
C ASP A 247 24.97 -4.21 3.53
N PHE A 248 24.40 -4.18 4.73
CA PHE A 248 24.09 -5.40 5.49
C PHE A 248 23.07 -6.30 4.79
N MET A 249 22.23 -5.77 3.89
CA MET A 249 21.32 -6.55 3.07
C MET A 249 22.03 -7.22 1.87
N LEU A 250 23.19 -6.69 1.46
CA LEU A 250 23.95 -7.15 0.31
C LEU A 250 25.01 -8.23 0.67
N GLN A 251 25.39 -8.35 1.94
CA GLN A 251 26.52 -9.18 2.37
C GLN A 251 26.34 -10.71 2.21
N LYS A 252 25.16 -11.20 1.81
CA LYS A 252 24.93 -12.64 1.59
C LYS A 252 25.50 -13.21 0.28
N THR A 253 25.89 -12.39 -0.70
CA THR A 253 26.42 -12.90 -1.98
C THR A 253 27.93 -13.16 -2.00
N LYS A 254 28.69 -12.77 -0.96
CA LYS A 254 30.17 -12.92 -0.96
C LYS A 254 30.71 -14.18 -0.26
N ARG A 255 29.89 -14.93 0.48
CA ARG A 255 30.37 -16.13 1.21
C ARG A 255 30.33 -17.43 0.40
N ASP A 256 29.60 -17.48 -0.71
CA ASP A 256 29.51 -18.67 -1.57
C ASP A 256 30.48 -18.63 -2.77
N SER A 257 31.42 -17.69 -2.79
CA SER A 257 32.44 -17.54 -3.84
C SER A 257 33.86 -17.64 -3.29
N LYS A 258 34.13 -18.63 -2.44
CA LYS A 258 35.49 -19.13 -2.29
C LYS A 258 35.63 -20.35 -3.20
N PRO A 259 36.49 -20.30 -4.25
CA PRO A 259 36.96 -21.53 -4.87
C PRO A 259 37.67 -22.33 -3.77
N GLY A 260 37.37 -23.62 -3.69
CA GLY A 260 38.22 -24.53 -2.95
C GLY A 260 39.58 -24.52 -3.61
N ASP A 261 40.58 -23.99 -2.91
CA ASP A 261 41.97 -24.28 -3.21
C ASP A 261 42.13 -25.79 -3.04
N GLY A 262 42.30 -26.46 -4.18
CA GLY A 262 42.76 -27.82 -4.26
C GLY A 262 44.29 -27.87 -4.26
N ALA A 263 44.76 -29.05 -3.83
CA ALA A 263 46.14 -29.53 -3.71
C ALA A 263 46.87 -29.15 -2.41
#